data_AF-A0A6N8SCX9-F1
#
_entry.id   AF-A0A6N8SCX9-F1
#
_cell.length_a   1.000
_cell.length_b   1.000
_cell.length_c   1.000
_cell.angle_alpha   90.00
_cell.angle_beta   90.00
_cell.angle_gamma   90.00
#
_symmetry.space_group_name_H-M   'P 1'
#
loop_
_entity.id
_entity.type
_entity.pdbx_description
1 polymer ?
#
loop_
_entity_poly.entity_id
_entity_poly.type
_entity_poly.pdbx_seq_one_letter_code
_entity_poly.pdbx_strand_id
1 'polypeptide(L)'
;MKLLLKNREMLLVVAIVALVALIALRFPPFVTPGNLANVYNDTSILIILALGQMAVILTRCIDLSMAANLALSGMVAAMINAAMPGLPIPLVILIVMALGAVLGSINGLLVWKLDIPPIVVTLGTLTIYRGLIFLLSGGAWINAHQMSDAFKALPRTAVLGFPLLSWLSLVIIGIMVVVMRRTPLGRAFFAVGGNPHAAVYTGIDVGRTRFFAYCLSGTLAGLAGYLWVSRYAVAYVDIAAGFELDIIAACVIGGISIAGGIGSVGGAVLGALFLGVIKNALPVINISPFAQMAISGTVIIIAVAVNARAEKRKGRVILRKAEAAHG
;
A
#
# COMPACT_ATOMS: atom_id res chain seq x y z
N MET A 1 -18.06 -17.00 0.64
CA MET A 1 -17.09 -15.88 0.71
C MET A 1 -16.97 -15.10 -0.59
N LYS A 2 -16.72 -15.76 -1.73
CA LYS A 2 -16.50 -15.11 -3.06
C LYS A 2 -17.61 -14.15 -3.50
N LEU A 3 -18.88 -14.48 -3.27
CA LEU A 3 -20.01 -13.62 -3.67
C LEU A 3 -20.04 -12.27 -2.92
N LEU A 4 -19.67 -12.27 -1.63
CA LEU A 4 -19.68 -11.05 -0.81
C LEU A 4 -18.52 -10.11 -1.14
N LEU A 5 -17.33 -10.66 -1.42
CA LEU A 5 -16.20 -9.86 -1.91
C LEU A 5 -16.51 -9.28 -3.29
N LYS A 6 -17.13 -10.07 -4.17
CA LYS A 6 -17.60 -9.59 -5.49
C LYS A 6 -18.61 -8.45 -5.36
N ASN A 7 -19.52 -8.50 -4.39
CA ASN A 7 -20.46 -7.41 -4.12
C ASN A 7 -19.77 -6.17 -3.55
N ARG A 8 -18.72 -6.31 -2.72
CA ARG A 8 -17.95 -5.17 -2.18
C ARG A 8 -17.11 -4.49 -3.25
N GLU A 9 -16.38 -5.26 -4.05
CA GLU A 9 -15.61 -4.75 -5.19
C GLU A 9 -16.54 -4.02 -6.17
N MET A 10 -17.73 -4.57 -6.43
CA MET A 10 -18.75 -3.93 -7.28
C MET A 10 -19.28 -2.62 -6.70
N LEU A 11 -19.60 -2.57 -5.40
CA LEU A 11 -19.99 -1.32 -4.74
C LEU A 11 -18.90 -0.25 -4.85
N LEU A 12 -17.65 -0.64 -4.73
CA LEU A 12 -16.53 0.28 -4.82
C LEU A 12 -16.29 0.76 -6.26
N VAL A 13 -16.43 -0.12 -7.26
CA VAL A 13 -16.43 0.27 -8.67
C VAL A 13 -17.54 1.28 -8.94
N VAL A 14 -18.77 1.01 -8.46
CA VAL A 14 -19.89 1.95 -8.60
C VAL A 14 -19.57 3.29 -7.93
N ALA A 15 -18.96 3.29 -6.74
CA ALA A 15 -18.55 4.51 -6.06
C ALA A 15 -17.50 5.30 -6.85
N ILE A 16 -16.49 4.62 -7.43
CA ILE A 16 -15.49 5.26 -8.31
C ILE A 16 -16.17 5.86 -9.53
N VAL A 17 -17.01 5.10 -10.23
CA VAL A 17 -17.71 5.57 -11.44
C VAL A 17 -18.61 6.76 -11.12
N ALA A 18 -19.36 6.70 -10.02
CA ALA A 18 -20.20 7.81 -9.58
C ALA A 18 -19.39 9.07 -9.24
N LEU A 19 -18.24 8.91 -8.56
CA LEU A 19 -17.34 10.00 -8.25
C LEU A 19 -16.80 10.64 -9.54
N VAL A 20 -16.27 9.83 -10.45
CA VAL A 20 -15.73 10.29 -11.75
C VAL A 20 -16.82 11.01 -12.57
N ALA A 21 -18.04 10.47 -12.60
CA ALA A 21 -19.16 11.11 -13.28
C ALA A 21 -19.52 12.47 -12.66
N LEU A 22 -19.56 12.57 -11.33
CA LEU A 22 -19.83 13.83 -10.62
C LEU A 22 -18.76 14.89 -10.93
N ILE A 23 -17.49 14.49 -10.99
CA ILE A 23 -16.39 15.37 -11.35
C ILE A 23 -16.51 15.79 -12.82
N ALA A 24 -16.85 14.86 -13.72
CA ALA A 24 -17.03 15.14 -15.15
C ALA A 24 -18.12 16.20 -15.41
N LEU A 25 -19.16 16.28 -14.57
CA LEU A 25 -20.18 17.33 -14.66
C LEU A 25 -19.62 18.73 -14.37
N ARG A 26 -18.56 18.84 -13.55
CA ARG A 26 -17.91 20.12 -13.23
C ARG A 26 -16.69 20.41 -14.10
N PHE A 27 -15.95 19.38 -14.45
CA PHE A 27 -14.75 19.46 -15.29
C PHE A 27 -14.77 18.31 -16.32
N PRO A 28 -15.47 18.49 -17.46
CA PRO A 28 -15.54 17.48 -18.52
C PRO A 28 -14.19 16.95 -19.02
N PRO A 29 -13.11 17.75 -19.09
CA PRO A 29 -11.80 17.22 -19.49
C PRO A 29 -11.22 16.17 -18.53
N PHE A 30 -11.77 16.00 -17.32
CA PHE A 30 -11.31 15.02 -16.34
C PHE A 30 -11.37 13.57 -16.87
N VAL A 31 -12.40 13.25 -17.66
CA VAL A 31 -12.64 11.90 -18.19
C VAL A 31 -11.93 11.65 -19.52
N THR A 32 -11.10 12.58 -19.99
CA THR A 32 -10.30 12.35 -21.18
C THR A 32 -9.34 11.17 -20.96
N PRO A 33 -9.10 10.31 -21.96
CA PRO A 33 -8.22 9.14 -21.81
C PRO A 33 -6.83 9.51 -21.29
N GLY A 34 -6.28 10.63 -21.73
CA GLY A 34 -4.99 11.14 -21.25
C GLY A 34 -4.99 11.51 -19.77
N ASN A 35 -6.04 12.19 -19.30
CA ASN A 35 -6.15 12.54 -17.88
C ASN A 35 -6.39 11.29 -17.01
N LEU A 36 -7.24 10.35 -17.45
CA LEU A 36 -7.44 9.09 -16.74
C LEU A 36 -6.16 8.25 -16.64
N ALA A 37 -5.35 8.23 -17.70
CA ALA A 37 -4.03 7.59 -17.67
C ALA A 37 -3.08 8.28 -16.67
N ASN A 38 -3.10 9.61 -16.58
CA ASN A 38 -2.33 10.35 -15.58
C ASN A 38 -2.80 10.04 -14.16
N VAL A 39 -4.11 10.04 -13.90
CA VAL A 39 -4.68 9.67 -12.58
C VAL A 39 -4.25 8.27 -12.16
N TYR A 40 -4.30 7.29 -13.07
CA TYR A 40 -3.79 5.94 -12.80
C TYR A 40 -2.29 5.95 -12.50
N ASN A 41 -1.52 6.70 -13.28
CA ASN A 41 -0.08 6.83 -13.10
C ASN A 41 0.26 7.45 -11.74
N ASP A 42 -0.41 8.51 -11.30
CA ASP A 42 -0.24 9.11 -9.96
C ASP A 42 -0.61 8.12 -8.84
N THR A 43 -1.59 7.26 -9.09
CA THR A 43 -2.06 6.28 -8.11
C THR A 43 -1.21 5.00 -8.06
N SER A 44 -0.33 4.79 -9.05
CA SER A 44 0.45 3.55 -9.19
C SER A 44 1.36 3.26 -7.99
N ILE A 45 1.98 4.28 -7.39
CA ILE A 45 2.81 4.11 -6.19
C ILE A 45 1.95 3.71 -4.98
N LEU A 46 0.78 4.34 -4.81
CA LEU A 46 -0.17 3.99 -3.76
C LEU A 46 -0.66 2.54 -3.90
N ILE A 47 -0.92 2.08 -5.13
CA ILE A 47 -1.30 0.70 -5.41
C ILE A 47 -0.20 -0.28 -4.96
N ILE A 48 1.05 -0.04 -5.37
CA ILE A 48 2.19 -0.92 -5.03
C ILE A 48 2.32 -1.04 -3.50
N LEU A 49 2.26 0.09 -2.79
CA LEU A 49 2.36 0.10 -1.33
C LEU A 49 1.14 -0.54 -0.66
N ALA A 50 -0.08 -0.25 -1.14
CA ALA A 50 -1.30 -0.86 -0.62
C ALA A 50 -1.27 -2.40 -0.75
N LEU A 51 -0.67 -2.94 -1.80
CA LEU A 51 -0.49 -4.39 -1.95
C LEU A 51 0.48 -4.98 -0.92
N GLY A 52 1.56 -4.27 -0.59
CA GLY A 52 2.46 -4.67 0.49
C GLY A 52 1.78 -4.59 1.86
N GLN A 53 1.11 -3.48 2.14
CA GLN A 53 0.35 -3.29 3.38
C GLN A 53 -0.80 -4.29 3.52
N MET A 54 -1.45 -4.69 2.41
CA MET A 54 -2.46 -5.74 2.42
C MET A 54 -1.90 -7.04 3.01
N ALA A 55 -0.69 -7.45 2.63
CA ALA A 55 -0.07 -8.67 3.16
C ALA A 55 0.12 -8.58 4.68
N VAL A 56 0.54 -7.42 5.19
CA VAL A 56 0.72 -7.17 6.63
C VAL A 56 -0.61 -7.14 7.37
N ILE A 57 -1.61 -6.42 6.87
CA ILE A 57 -2.96 -6.33 7.46
C ILE A 57 -3.63 -7.70 7.50
N LEU A 58 -3.47 -8.51 6.45
CA LEU A 58 -4.01 -9.86 6.44
C LEU A 58 -3.51 -10.69 7.63
N THR A 59 -2.30 -10.45 8.12
CA THR A 59 -1.72 -11.15 9.30
C THR A 59 -2.06 -10.53 10.66
N ARG A 60 -3.01 -9.57 10.73
CA ARG A 60 -3.36 -8.76 11.92
C ARG A 60 -2.28 -7.80 12.38
N CYS A 61 -1.42 -7.37 11.46
CA CYS A 61 -0.37 -6.41 11.72
C CYS A 61 -0.65 -5.12 10.93
N ILE A 62 0.00 -4.02 11.31
CA ILE A 62 -0.06 -2.76 10.56
C ILE A 62 1.37 -2.24 10.47
N ASP A 63 1.86 -1.99 9.25
CA ASP A 63 3.17 -1.37 9.02
C ASP A 63 3.01 0.13 8.75
N LEU A 64 3.23 0.95 9.78
CA LEU A 64 3.27 2.40 9.64
C LEU A 64 4.59 2.89 9.06
N SER A 65 5.67 2.11 9.17
CA SER A 65 7.01 2.50 8.72
C SER A 65 7.18 2.44 7.20
N MET A 66 6.21 1.90 6.46
CA MET A 66 6.29 1.67 5.02
C MET A 66 6.61 2.95 4.21
N ALA A 67 6.03 4.09 4.60
CA ALA A 67 6.31 5.38 3.97
C ALA A 67 7.71 5.91 4.30
N ALA A 68 8.20 5.69 5.53
CA ALA A 68 9.57 6.04 5.91
C ALA A 68 10.61 5.13 5.23
N ASN A 69 10.29 3.85 5.03
CA ASN A 69 11.11 2.92 4.26
C ASN A 69 11.19 3.33 2.78
N LEU A 70 10.07 3.73 2.18
CA LEU A 70 10.04 4.36 0.85
C LEU A 70 10.96 5.57 0.79
N ALA A 71 10.87 6.49 1.76
CA ALA A 71 11.67 7.70 1.78
C ALA A 71 13.18 7.40 1.93
N LEU A 72 13.55 6.46 2.82
CA LEU A 72 14.93 6.05 3.04
C LEU A 72 15.51 5.33 1.82
N SER A 73 14.78 4.37 1.27
CA SER A 73 15.18 3.66 0.06
C SER A 73 15.29 4.60 -1.14
N GLY A 74 14.39 5.58 -1.27
CA GLY A 74 14.44 6.61 -2.30
C GLY A 74 15.64 7.55 -2.16
N MET A 75 15.96 7.99 -0.93
CA MET A 75 17.15 8.79 -0.66
C MET A 75 18.43 8.03 -1.01
N VAL A 76 18.54 6.77 -0.58
CA VAL A 76 19.69 5.91 -0.91
C VAL A 76 19.80 5.70 -2.42
N ALA A 77 18.69 5.48 -3.14
CA ALA A 77 18.68 5.38 -4.61
C ALA A 77 19.25 6.66 -5.26
N ALA A 78 18.83 7.83 -4.78
CA ALA A 78 19.29 9.12 -5.28
C ALA A 78 20.78 9.36 -4.97
N MET A 79 21.24 9.02 -3.77
CA MET A 79 22.65 9.13 -3.37
C MET A 79 23.54 8.21 -4.22
N ILE A 80 23.13 6.95 -4.42
CA ILE A 80 23.86 6.00 -5.27
C ILE A 80 23.96 6.53 -6.69
N ASN A 81 22.85 7.02 -7.25
CA ASN A 81 22.85 7.55 -8.61
C ASN A 81 23.66 8.85 -8.74
N ALA A 82 23.63 9.72 -7.72
CA ALA A 82 24.42 10.95 -7.71
C ALA A 82 25.93 10.65 -7.62
N ALA A 83 26.32 9.66 -6.81
CA ALA A 83 27.71 9.26 -6.65
C ALA A 83 28.24 8.44 -7.84
N MET A 84 27.40 7.60 -8.44
CA MET A 84 27.75 6.71 -9.56
C MET A 84 26.70 6.79 -10.69
N PRO A 85 26.69 7.87 -11.50
CA PRO A 85 25.68 8.08 -12.54
C PRO A 85 25.65 7.00 -13.64
N GLY A 86 26.76 6.28 -13.83
CA GLY A 86 26.87 5.19 -14.80
C GLY A 86 26.40 3.82 -14.30
N LEU A 87 25.97 3.70 -13.03
CA LEU A 87 25.49 2.44 -12.50
C LEU A 87 24.20 2.02 -13.22
N PRO A 88 24.07 0.76 -13.70
CA PRO A 88 22.84 0.31 -14.33
C PRO A 88 21.63 0.45 -13.40
N ILE A 89 20.56 1.10 -13.88
CA ILE A 89 19.35 1.35 -13.10
C ILE A 89 18.75 0.07 -12.49
N PRO A 90 18.68 -1.08 -13.19
CA PRO A 90 18.18 -2.31 -12.59
C PRO A 90 18.95 -2.73 -11.33
N LEU A 91 20.25 -2.44 -11.28
CA LEU A 91 21.08 -2.71 -10.10
C LEU A 91 20.72 -1.77 -8.94
N VAL A 92 20.51 -0.48 -9.21
CA VAL A 92 20.01 0.48 -8.21
C VAL A 92 18.69 0.00 -7.62
N ILE A 93 17.75 -0.40 -8.48
CA ILE A 93 16.44 -0.93 -8.06
C ILE A 93 16.61 -2.16 -7.17
N LEU A 94 17.47 -3.11 -7.55
CA LEU A 94 17.72 -4.31 -6.76
C LEU A 94 18.33 -4.00 -5.39
N ILE A 95 19.28 -3.06 -5.32
CA ILE A 95 19.90 -2.63 -4.06
C ILE A 95 18.84 -2.03 -3.13
N VAL A 96 17.98 -1.15 -3.63
CA VAL A 96 16.98 -0.49 -2.76
C VAL A 96 15.79 -1.39 -2.43
N MET A 97 15.45 -2.35 -3.30
CA MET A 97 14.51 -3.43 -2.95
C MET A 97 15.08 -4.32 -1.83
N ALA A 98 16.37 -4.64 -1.88
CA ALA A 98 17.05 -5.40 -0.84
C ALA A 98 17.12 -4.61 0.47
N LEU A 99 17.49 -3.32 0.42
CA LEU A 99 17.44 -2.43 1.58
C LEU A 99 16.05 -2.38 2.19
N GLY A 100 15.02 -2.17 1.36
CA GLY A 100 13.64 -2.16 1.81
C GLY A 100 13.22 -3.47 2.46
N ALA A 101 13.65 -4.61 1.91
CA ALA A 101 13.44 -5.94 2.50
C ALA A 101 14.13 -6.08 3.86
N VAL A 102 15.36 -5.59 4.01
CA VAL A 102 16.11 -5.60 5.28
C VAL A 102 15.37 -4.77 6.33
N LEU A 103 14.94 -3.55 5.99
CA LEU A 103 14.17 -2.70 6.89
C LEU A 103 12.85 -3.36 7.30
N GLY A 104 12.11 -3.94 6.34
CA GLY A 104 10.91 -4.73 6.65
C GLY A 104 11.21 -5.94 7.55
N SER A 105 12.32 -6.63 7.31
CA SER A 105 12.72 -7.80 8.10
C SER A 105 13.04 -7.44 9.56
N ILE A 106 13.56 -6.24 9.83
CA ILE A 106 13.77 -5.74 11.19
C ILE A 106 12.42 -5.66 11.92
N ASN A 107 11.40 -5.04 11.30
CA ASN A 107 10.06 -4.99 11.88
C ASN A 107 9.49 -6.38 12.11
N GLY A 108 9.61 -7.25 11.10
CA GLY A 108 9.14 -8.63 11.18
C GLY A 108 9.81 -9.43 12.29
N LEU A 109 11.11 -9.25 12.51
CA LEU A 109 11.88 -9.92 13.57
C LEU A 109 11.50 -9.42 14.95
N LEU A 110 11.35 -8.11 15.13
CA LEU A 110 10.93 -7.53 16.41
C LEU A 110 9.52 -8.00 16.79
N VAL A 111 8.60 -8.04 15.83
CA VAL A 111 7.24 -8.55 16.06
C VAL A 111 7.22 -10.05 16.29
N TRP A 112 8.04 -10.82 15.58
CA TRP A 112 8.05 -12.28 15.70
C TRP A 112 8.78 -12.77 16.96
N LYS A 113 10.02 -12.35 17.18
CA LYS A 113 10.89 -12.92 18.23
C LYS A 113 10.74 -12.25 19.58
N LEU A 114 10.41 -10.96 19.62
CA LEU A 114 10.28 -10.20 20.87
C LEU A 114 8.82 -9.98 21.28
N ASP A 115 7.87 -10.46 20.47
CA ASP A 115 6.42 -10.33 20.69
C ASP A 115 5.97 -8.89 20.99
N ILE A 116 6.69 -7.91 20.44
CA ILE A 116 6.37 -6.49 20.60
C ILE A 116 5.15 -6.17 19.73
N PRO A 117 4.15 -5.41 20.24
CA PRO A 117 2.99 -5.00 19.45
C PRO A 117 3.40 -4.35 18.10
N PRO A 118 2.83 -4.80 16.95
CA PRO A 118 3.15 -4.32 15.60
C PRO A 118 3.16 -2.79 15.42
N ILE A 119 2.17 -2.11 15.98
CA ILE A 119 2.02 -0.66 15.86
C ILE A 119 3.16 0.05 16.58
N VAL A 120 3.59 -0.44 17.75
CA VAL A 120 4.70 0.17 18.53
C VAL A 120 6.02 0.00 17.78
N VAL A 121 6.29 -1.19 17.26
CA VAL A 121 7.49 -1.46 16.44
C VAL A 121 7.54 -0.52 15.25
N THR A 122 6.45 -0.44 14.49
CA THR A 122 6.44 0.29 13.20
C THR A 122 6.37 1.80 13.37
N LEU A 123 5.77 2.31 14.45
CA LEU A 123 5.89 3.72 14.84
C LEU A 123 7.33 4.07 15.25
N GLY A 124 7.98 3.19 16.03
CA GLY A 124 9.37 3.38 16.43
C GLY A 124 10.34 3.32 15.24
N THR A 125 10.17 2.37 14.33
CA THR A 125 11.02 2.29 13.15
C THR A 125 10.71 3.36 12.11
N LEU A 126 9.47 3.86 12.02
CA LEU A 126 9.15 5.05 11.24
C LEU A 126 10.07 6.23 11.64
N THR A 127 10.18 6.53 12.93
CA THR A 127 11.01 7.66 13.39
C THR A 127 12.50 7.38 13.25
N ILE A 128 12.94 6.16 13.52
CA ILE A 128 14.35 5.73 13.30
C ILE A 128 14.74 5.88 11.82
N TYR A 129 13.89 5.40 10.89
CA TYR A 129 14.17 5.49 9.46
C TYR A 129 14.20 6.95 9.00
N ARG A 130 13.30 7.80 9.49
CA ARG A 130 13.35 9.25 9.23
C ARG A 130 14.65 9.89 9.73
N GLY A 131 15.08 9.54 10.95
CA GLY A 131 16.35 10.00 11.51
C GLY A 131 17.56 9.53 10.70
N LEU A 132 17.55 8.29 10.21
CA LEU A 132 18.59 7.75 9.32
C LEU A 132 18.67 8.51 8.00
N ILE A 133 17.53 8.93 7.42
CA ILE A 133 17.53 9.75 6.20
C ILE A 133 18.28 11.06 6.46
N PHE A 134 17.99 11.73 7.57
CA PHE A 134 18.67 12.97 7.94
C PHE A 134 20.17 12.75 8.16
N LEU A 135 20.55 11.69 8.89
CA LEU A 135 21.95 11.38 9.18
C LEU A 135 22.76 11.05 7.91
N LEU A 136 22.17 10.31 6.96
CA LEU A 136 22.82 9.96 5.70
C LEU A 136 22.94 11.15 4.73
N SER A 137 21.91 12.00 4.69
CA SER A 137 21.87 13.16 3.78
C SER A 137 22.54 14.42 4.37
N GLY A 138 22.82 14.44 5.67
CA GLY A 138 23.18 15.68 6.39
C GLY A 138 22.07 16.74 6.35
N GLY A 139 20.81 16.32 6.11
CA GLY A 139 19.67 17.21 5.87
C GLY A 139 19.63 17.82 4.47
N ALA A 140 20.60 17.52 3.59
CA ALA A 140 20.65 18.05 2.24
C ALA A 140 19.60 17.41 1.33
N TRP A 141 19.19 18.16 0.31
CA TRP A 141 18.25 17.69 -0.71
C TRP A 141 19.01 17.25 -1.95
N ILE A 142 18.62 16.11 -2.52
CA ILE A 142 19.12 15.68 -3.82
C ILE A 142 18.11 16.10 -4.88
N ASN A 143 18.54 16.96 -5.79
CA ASN A 143 17.65 17.57 -6.78
C ASN A 143 17.90 17.00 -8.19
N ALA A 144 16.99 17.31 -9.12
CA ALA A 144 16.98 16.77 -10.47
C ALA A 144 18.28 16.94 -11.27
N HIS A 145 19.08 17.98 -10.98
CA HIS A 145 20.36 18.26 -11.65
C HIS A 145 21.50 17.32 -11.20
N GLN A 146 21.37 16.70 -10.02
CA GLN A 146 22.31 15.70 -9.51
C GLN A 146 21.91 14.27 -9.92
N MET A 147 20.75 14.11 -10.57
CA MET A 147 20.23 12.82 -11.01
C MET A 147 20.49 12.64 -12.50
N SER A 148 20.90 11.43 -12.87
CA SER A 148 21.16 11.05 -14.25
C SER A 148 19.84 11.05 -15.05
N ASP A 149 19.91 11.32 -16.34
CA ASP A 149 18.71 11.32 -17.17
C ASP A 149 18.10 9.93 -17.28
N ALA A 150 18.94 8.89 -17.30
CA ALA A 150 18.50 7.50 -17.26
C ALA A 150 17.67 7.23 -15.99
N PHE A 151 18.14 7.70 -14.82
CA PHE A 151 17.43 7.54 -13.55
C PHE A 151 16.04 8.17 -13.59
N LYS A 152 15.90 9.39 -14.14
CA LYS A 152 14.63 10.13 -14.26
C LYS A 152 13.71 9.59 -15.37
N ALA A 153 14.29 9.02 -16.42
CA ALA A 153 13.57 8.57 -17.59
C ALA A 153 12.65 7.39 -17.27
N LEU A 154 13.09 6.43 -16.46
CA LEU A 154 12.40 5.14 -16.31
C LEU A 154 10.90 5.31 -15.97
N PRO A 155 10.45 6.03 -14.93
CA PRO A 155 9.02 6.19 -14.65
C PRO A 155 8.26 7.03 -15.67
N ARG A 156 8.97 7.90 -16.43
CA ARG A 156 8.42 8.88 -17.37
C ARG A 156 8.32 8.34 -18.79
N THR A 157 9.10 7.32 -19.14
CA THR A 157 9.11 6.71 -20.47
C THR A 157 7.71 6.18 -20.78
N ALA A 158 7.11 6.70 -21.85
CA ALA A 158 5.81 6.26 -22.32
C ALA A 158 5.99 5.03 -23.22
N VAL A 159 5.30 3.94 -22.87
CA VAL A 159 5.22 2.71 -23.66
C VAL A 159 3.75 2.46 -23.96
N LEU A 160 3.39 2.41 -25.24
CA LEU A 160 1.99 2.22 -25.70
C LEU A 160 1.01 3.27 -25.11
N GLY A 161 1.46 4.51 -24.97
CA GLY A 161 0.65 5.61 -24.44
C GLY A 161 0.51 5.66 -22.91
N PHE A 162 1.12 4.72 -22.18
CA PHE A 162 1.14 4.70 -20.70
C PHE A 162 2.56 4.85 -20.16
N PRO A 163 2.78 5.62 -19.09
CA PRO A 163 4.08 5.69 -18.43
C PRO A 163 4.50 4.33 -17.89
N LEU A 164 5.80 4.00 -17.97
CA LEU A 164 6.33 2.71 -17.52
C LEU A 164 6.03 2.42 -16.03
N LEU A 165 5.89 3.46 -15.20
CA LEU A 165 5.43 3.31 -13.80
C LEU A 165 4.04 2.64 -13.70
N SER A 166 3.13 2.96 -14.62
CA SER A 166 1.81 2.33 -14.70
C SER A 166 1.92 0.85 -15.12
N TRP A 167 2.84 0.53 -16.02
CA TRP A 167 3.12 -0.86 -16.40
C TRP A 167 3.73 -1.65 -15.25
N LEU A 168 4.67 -1.06 -14.51
CA LEU A 168 5.26 -1.70 -13.34
C LEU A 168 4.21 -1.97 -12.26
N SER A 169 3.27 -1.06 -12.01
CA SER A 169 2.20 -1.31 -11.05
C SER A 169 1.28 -2.47 -11.51
N LEU A 170 0.95 -2.56 -12.81
CA LEU A 170 0.21 -3.70 -13.36
C LEU A 170 0.96 -5.03 -13.22
N VAL A 171 2.27 -5.04 -13.47
CA VAL A 171 3.11 -6.24 -13.27
C VAL A 171 3.10 -6.67 -11.80
N ILE A 172 3.27 -5.71 -10.87
CA ILE A 172 3.21 -6.00 -9.42
C ILE A 172 1.82 -6.49 -9.01
N ILE A 173 0.73 -5.91 -9.54
CA ILE A 173 -0.63 -6.44 -9.32
C ILE A 173 -0.71 -7.91 -9.76
N GLY A 174 -0.22 -8.23 -10.96
CA GLY A 174 -0.19 -9.60 -11.50
C GLY A 174 0.57 -10.56 -10.59
N ILE A 175 1.78 -10.17 -10.18
CA ILE A 175 2.60 -10.95 -9.23
C ILE A 175 1.85 -11.16 -7.92
N MET A 176 1.25 -10.11 -7.36
CA MET A 176 0.51 -10.20 -6.10
C MET A 176 -0.75 -11.05 -6.20
N VAL A 177 -1.45 -11.06 -7.34
CA VAL A 177 -2.56 -11.99 -7.59
C VAL A 177 -2.07 -13.43 -7.53
N VAL A 178 -0.93 -13.75 -8.16
CA VAL A 178 -0.35 -15.09 -8.14
C VAL A 178 0.13 -15.45 -6.73
N VAL A 179 0.87 -14.57 -6.06
CA VAL A 179 1.36 -14.78 -4.69
C VAL A 179 0.19 -15.05 -3.74
N MET A 180 -0.85 -14.21 -3.76
CA MET A 180 -1.97 -14.33 -2.83
C MET A 180 -2.89 -15.52 -3.13
N ARG A 181 -3.03 -15.95 -4.39
CA ARG A 181 -3.98 -17.03 -4.76
C ARG A 181 -3.33 -18.40 -4.93
N ARG A 182 -2.08 -18.45 -5.39
CA ARG A 182 -1.43 -19.69 -5.84
C ARG A 182 -0.34 -20.16 -4.88
N THR A 183 0.31 -19.28 -4.12
CA THR A 183 1.46 -19.68 -3.27
C THR A 183 1.06 -20.10 -1.84
N PRO A 184 1.87 -20.93 -1.16
CA PRO A 184 1.66 -21.28 0.25
C PRO A 184 1.72 -20.06 1.17
N LEU A 185 2.62 -19.11 0.90
CA LEU A 185 2.74 -17.86 1.69
C LEU A 185 1.44 -17.06 1.67
N GLY A 186 0.83 -16.88 0.50
CA GLY A 186 -0.46 -16.20 0.39
C GLY A 186 -1.55 -16.87 1.23
N ARG A 187 -1.67 -18.21 1.14
CA ARG A 187 -2.63 -18.97 1.96
C ARG A 187 -2.34 -18.85 3.46
N ALA A 188 -1.07 -18.85 3.85
CA ALA A 188 -0.64 -18.66 5.23
C ALA A 188 -1.07 -17.28 5.78
N PHE A 189 -0.94 -16.20 5.00
CA PHE A 189 -1.40 -14.87 5.41
C PHE A 189 -2.90 -14.86 5.77
N PHE A 190 -3.74 -15.48 4.93
CA PHE A 190 -5.17 -15.59 5.20
C PHE A 190 -5.48 -16.49 6.41
N ALA A 191 -4.78 -17.62 6.56
CA ALA A 191 -5.00 -18.56 7.66
C ALA A 191 -4.63 -17.95 9.02
N VAL A 192 -3.44 -17.35 9.10
CA VAL A 192 -2.94 -16.66 10.30
C VAL A 192 -3.86 -15.50 10.67
N GLY A 193 -4.33 -14.74 9.67
CA GLY A 193 -5.28 -13.67 9.87
C GLY A 193 -6.64 -14.09 10.39
N GLY A 194 -7.19 -15.17 9.83
CA GLY A 194 -8.53 -15.65 10.18
C GLY A 194 -8.57 -16.19 11.60
N ASN A 195 -7.64 -17.08 11.95
CA ASN A 195 -7.50 -17.59 13.30
C ASN A 195 -6.05 -18.07 13.55
N PRO A 196 -5.23 -17.28 14.26
CA PRO A 196 -3.85 -17.64 14.57
C PRO A 196 -3.73 -18.97 15.31
N HIS A 197 -4.64 -19.27 16.25
CA HIS A 197 -4.62 -20.53 16.99
C HIS A 197 -4.91 -21.73 16.06
N ALA A 198 -5.91 -21.62 15.19
CA ALA A 198 -6.22 -22.66 14.21
C ALA A 198 -5.07 -22.86 13.20
N ALA A 199 -4.39 -21.78 12.81
CA ALA A 199 -3.25 -21.84 11.90
C ALA A 199 -2.11 -22.71 12.46
N VAL A 200 -1.84 -22.61 13.77
CA VAL A 200 -0.83 -23.44 14.44
C VAL A 200 -1.19 -24.93 14.37
N TYR A 201 -2.46 -25.30 14.59
CA TYR A 201 -2.92 -26.70 14.46
C TYR A 201 -2.79 -27.25 13.03
N THR A 202 -2.73 -26.38 12.02
CA THR A 202 -2.47 -26.75 10.62
C THR A 202 -0.99 -26.72 10.23
N GLY A 203 -0.08 -26.54 11.20
CA GLY A 203 1.37 -26.52 10.98
C GLY A 203 1.92 -25.20 10.43
N ILE A 204 1.14 -24.11 10.47
CA ILE A 204 1.57 -22.79 10.00
C ILE A 204 2.16 -22.01 11.18
N ASP A 205 3.43 -21.65 11.06
CA ASP A 205 4.09 -20.75 12.02
C ASP A 205 3.60 -19.31 11.82
N VAL A 206 2.84 -18.81 12.78
CA VAL A 206 2.26 -17.47 12.80
C VAL A 206 3.35 -16.39 12.72
N GLY A 207 4.45 -16.60 13.44
CA GLY A 207 5.54 -15.65 13.56
C GLY A 207 6.36 -15.52 12.29
N ARG A 208 6.77 -16.66 11.70
CA ARG A 208 7.43 -16.69 10.37
C ARG A 208 6.55 -16.06 9.30
N THR A 209 5.25 -16.35 9.34
CA THR A 209 4.29 -15.78 8.39
C THR A 209 4.22 -14.25 8.50
N ARG A 210 4.16 -13.70 9.71
CA ARG A 210 4.24 -12.23 9.92
C ARG A 210 5.56 -11.67 9.42
N PHE A 211 6.69 -12.33 9.69
CA PHE A 211 8.00 -11.91 9.20
C PHE A 211 8.03 -11.77 7.68
N PHE A 212 7.57 -12.78 6.94
CA PHE A 212 7.50 -12.71 5.48
C PHE A 212 6.55 -11.62 4.97
N ALA A 213 5.47 -11.33 5.69
CA ALA A 213 4.58 -10.22 5.34
C ALA A 213 5.29 -8.87 5.42
N TYR A 214 6.07 -8.62 6.47
CA TYR A 214 6.87 -7.40 6.59
C TYR A 214 8.03 -7.32 5.59
N CYS A 215 8.70 -8.44 5.29
CA CYS A 215 9.70 -8.48 4.23
C CYS A 215 9.11 -8.07 2.88
N LEU A 216 7.95 -8.63 2.52
CA LEU A 216 7.24 -8.30 1.28
C LEU A 216 6.81 -6.82 1.23
N SER A 217 6.25 -6.31 2.33
CA SER A 217 5.93 -4.88 2.49
C SER A 217 7.17 -4.01 2.26
N GLY A 218 8.28 -4.35 2.93
CA GLY A 218 9.53 -3.62 2.83
C GLY A 218 10.14 -3.65 1.42
N THR A 219 10.12 -4.78 0.73
CA THR A 219 10.59 -4.90 -0.66
C THR A 219 9.80 -3.99 -1.59
N LEU A 220 8.47 -3.96 -1.46
CA LEU A 220 7.61 -3.09 -2.27
C LEU A 220 7.79 -1.61 -1.91
N ALA A 221 8.04 -1.30 -0.64
CA ALA A 221 8.40 0.05 -0.19
C ALA A 221 9.73 0.53 -0.80
N GLY A 222 10.74 -0.36 -0.87
CA GLY A 222 12.03 -0.07 -1.51
C GLY A 222 11.89 0.24 -3.00
N LEU A 223 11.13 -0.58 -3.72
CA LEU A 223 10.79 -0.34 -5.14
C LEU A 223 10.04 1.00 -5.30
N ALA A 224 9.02 1.24 -4.48
CA ALA A 224 8.26 2.48 -4.50
C ALA A 224 9.12 3.71 -4.17
N GLY A 225 10.17 3.56 -3.34
CA GLY A 225 11.14 4.62 -3.02
C GLY A 225 11.89 5.10 -4.25
N TYR A 226 12.45 4.17 -5.02
CA TYR A 226 13.06 4.50 -6.30
C TYR A 226 12.06 5.18 -7.25
N LEU A 227 10.88 4.59 -7.42
CA LEU A 227 9.86 5.09 -8.35
C LEU A 227 9.36 6.49 -7.97
N TRP A 228 9.21 6.77 -6.67
CA TRP A 228 8.82 8.08 -6.17
C TRP A 228 9.87 9.14 -6.47
N VAL A 229 11.11 8.90 -6.03
CA VAL A 229 12.20 9.89 -6.17
C VAL A 229 12.55 10.11 -7.64
N SER A 230 12.54 9.07 -8.46
CA SER A 230 12.75 9.19 -9.90
C SER A 230 11.62 9.96 -10.60
N ARG A 231 10.35 9.75 -10.21
CA ARG A 231 9.20 10.48 -10.76
C ARG A 231 9.30 11.98 -10.48
N TYR A 232 9.45 12.35 -9.20
CA TYR A 232 9.46 13.75 -8.77
C TYR A 232 10.83 14.42 -8.92
N ALA A 233 11.89 13.65 -9.20
CA ALA A 233 13.27 14.10 -9.34
C ALA A 233 13.78 14.94 -8.15
N VAL A 234 13.35 14.59 -6.95
CA VAL A 234 13.76 15.23 -5.70
C VAL A 234 13.77 14.21 -4.56
N ALA A 235 14.80 14.27 -3.72
CA ALA A 235 14.96 13.46 -2.52
C ALA A 235 15.22 14.36 -1.30
N TYR A 236 14.38 14.30 -0.27
CA TYR A 236 14.53 15.04 1.00
C TYR A 236 13.92 14.23 2.15
N VAL A 237 14.18 14.65 3.39
CA VAL A 237 13.91 13.86 4.62
C VAL A 237 12.42 13.53 4.81
N ASP A 238 11.53 14.49 4.52
CA ASP A 238 10.09 14.39 4.78
C ASP A 238 9.27 13.87 3.57
N ILE A 239 9.92 13.25 2.58
CA ILE A 239 9.21 12.66 1.44
C ILE A 239 8.15 11.64 1.91
N ALA A 240 6.97 11.70 1.30
CA ALA A 240 5.85 10.80 1.60
C ALA A 240 5.42 10.80 3.07
N ALA A 241 5.67 11.87 3.83
CA ALA A 241 5.13 12.02 5.19
C ALA A 241 3.59 12.00 5.16
N GLY A 242 2.97 11.23 6.06
CA GLY A 242 1.52 11.04 6.10
C GLY A 242 0.98 10.04 5.07
N PHE A 243 1.80 9.62 4.09
CA PHE A 243 1.38 8.66 3.07
C PHE A 243 1.11 7.27 3.66
N GLU A 244 1.69 6.95 4.82
CA GLU A 244 1.38 5.75 5.61
C GLU A 244 -0.12 5.61 5.92
N LEU A 245 -0.80 6.72 6.22
CA LEU A 245 -2.24 6.71 6.50
C LEU A 245 -3.05 6.47 5.22
N ASP A 246 -2.60 7.02 4.08
CA ASP A 246 -3.24 6.80 2.79
C ASP A 246 -3.12 5.34 2.32
N ILE A 247 -1.97 4.71 2.57
CA ILE A 247 -1.73 3.30 2.24
C ILE A 247 -2.69 2.41 3.03
N ILE A 248 -2.82 2.66 4.33
CA ILE A 248 -3.76 1.92 5.20
C ILE A 248 -5.20 2.20 4.78
N ALA A 249 -5.54 3.45 4.54
CA ALA A 249 -6.86 3.88 4.06
C ALA A 249 -7.26 3.16 2.78
N ALA A 250 -6.37 3.11 1.78
CA ALA A 250 -6.60 2.40 0.53
C ALA A 250 -6.96 0.92 0.78
N CYS A 251 -6.24 0.24 1.67
CA CYS A 251 -6.53 -1.15 2.04
C CYS A 251 -7.90 -1.31 2.71
N VAL A 252 -8.22 -0.43 3.68
CA VAL A 252 -9.47 -0.53 4.46
C VAL A 252 -10.68 -0.16 3.60
N ILE A 253 -10.57 0.89 2.78
CA ILE A 253 -11.58 1.27 1.77
C ILE A 253 -11.78 0.10 0.80
N GLY A 254 -10.70 -0.54 0.37
CA GLY A 254 -10.70 -1.77 -0.42
C GLY A 254 -11.35 -2.99 0.24
N GLY A 255 -11.80 -2.88 1.49
CA GLY A 255 -12.52 -3.92 2.21
C GLY A 255 -11.63 -4.98 2.83
N ILE A 256 -10.33 -4.71 2.97
CA ILE A 256 -9.41 -5.56 3.74
C ILE A 256 -9.68 -5.32 5.23
N SER A 257 -9.90 -6.40 5.97
CA SER A 257 -10.21 -6.31 7.40
C SER A 257 -8.96 -6.08 8.23
N ILE A 258 -9.00 -5.08 9.12
CA ILE A 258 -7.94 -4.82 10.11
C ILE A 258 -7.83 -6.00 11.09
N ALA A 259 -8.92 -6.74 11.30
CA ALA A 259 -8.93 -7.97 12.10
C ALA A 259 -8.22 -9.16 11.42
N GLY A 260 -7.74 -8.98 10.18
CA GLY A 260 -6.98 -9.97 9.42
C GLY A 260 -7.86 -11.02 8.72
N GLY A 261 -7.22 -11.80 7.84
CA GLY A 261 -7.81 -13.00 7.22
C GLY A 261 -8.88 -12.75 6.14
N ILE A 262 -9.29 -11.51 5.90
CA ILE A 262 -10.29 -11.15 4.88
C ILE A 262 -9.74 -10.01 4.04
N GLY A 263 -9.66 -10.22 2.73
CA GLY A 263 -9.21 -9.21 1.77
C GLY A 263 -9.04 -9.78 0.36
N SER A 264 -8.86 -8.90 -0.62
CA SER A 264 -8.55 -9.29 -2.00
C SER A 264 -7.60 -8.27 -2.63
N VAL A 265 -6.79 -8.74 -3.58
CA VAL A 265 -5.89 -7.89 -4.37
C VAL A 265 -6.70 -6.86 -5.17
N GLY A 266 -7.83 -7.28 -5.75
CA GLY A 266 -8.75 -6.37 -6.45
C GLY A 266 -9.29 -5.29 -5.53
N GLY A 267 -9.68 -5.64 -4.29
CA GLY A 267 -10.09 -4.67 -3.28
C GLY A 267 -9.02 -3.63 -2.97
N ALA A 268 -7.77 -4.06 -2.72
CA ALA A 268 -6.64 -3.15 -2.47
C ALA A 268 -6.41 -2.16 -3.63
N VAL A 269 -6.41 -2.67 -4.87
CA VAL A 269 -6.22 -1.86 -6.08
C VAL A 269 -7.36 -0.86 -6.23
N LEU A 270 -8.62 -1.31 -6.12
CA LEU A 270 -9.77 -0.43 -6.25
C LEU A 270 -9.82 0.63 -5.14
N GLY A 271 -9.47 0.26 -3.90
CA GLY A 271 -9.39 1.20 -2.78
C GLY A 271 -8.31 2.27 -2.99
N ALA A 272 -7.14 1.88 -3.49
CA ALA A 272 -6.09 2.81 -3.88
C ALA A 272 -6.56 3.72 -5.04
N LEU A 273 -7.20 3.17 -6.07
CA LEU A 273 -7.77 3.93 -7.19
C LEU A 273 -8.81 4.94 -6.74
N PHE A 274 -9.70 4.56 -5.82
CA PHE A 274 -10.71 5.45 -5.28
C PHE A 274 -10.07 6.65 -4.57
N LEU A 275 -9.08 6.40 -3.69
CA LEU A 275 -8.36 7.48 -3.02
C LEU A 275 -7.52 8.32 -3.99
N GLY A 276 -6.93 7.68 -5.00
CA GLY A 276 -6.19 8.34 -6.07
C GLY A 276 -7.05 9.25 -6.93
N VAL A 277 -8.27 8.84 -7.27
CA VAL A 277 -9.25 9.69 -7.97
C VAL A 277 -9.61 10.89 -7.12
N ILE A 278 -9.90 10.72 -5.83
CA ILE A 278 -10.17 11.86 -4.92
C ILE A 278 -8.98 12.83 -4.94
N LYS A 279 -7.75 12.31 -4.82
CA LYS A 279 -6.56 13.14 -4.73
C LYS A 279 -6.24 13.92 -5.99
N ASN A 280 -6.57 13.37 -7.16
CA ASN A 280 -6.35 14.05 -8.44
C ASN A 280 -7.54 14.91 -8.88
N ALA A 281 -8.76 14.58 -8.45
CA ALA A 281 -9.97 15.26 -8.87
C ALA A 281 -10.26 16.55 -8.11
N LEU A 282 -10.12 16.54 -6.77
CA LEU A 282 -10.46 17.70 -5.94
C LEU A 282 -9.63 18.94 -6.31
N PRO A 283 -8.31 18.85 -6.58
CA PRO A 283 -7.54 20.00 -7.03
C PRO A 283 -8.04 20.59 -8.36
N VAL A 284 -8.48 19.73 -9.29
CA VAL A 284 -8.93 20.16 -10.64
C VAL A 284 -10.20 21.01 -10.58
N ILE A 285 -11.02 20.83 -9.54
CA ILE A 285 -12.20 21.65 -9.28
C ILE A 285 -11.92 22.81 -8.30
N ASN A 286 -10.65 23.19 -8.15
CA ASN A 286 -10.18 24.30 -7.29
C ASN A 286 -10.50 24.14 -5.80
N ILE A 287 -10.60 22.91 -5.29
CA ILE A 287 -10.70 22.68 -3.84
C ILE A 287 -9.30 22.77 -3.23
N SER A 288 -9.20 23.47 -2.09
CA SER A 288 -7.91 23.64 -1.42
C SER A 288 -7.34 22.30 -0.94
N PRO A 289 -6.00 22.12 -0.93
CA PRO A 289 -5.36 20.91 -0.40
C PRO A 289 -5.75 20.60 1.05
N PHE A 290 -6.00 21.63 1.86
CA PHE A 290 -6.46 21.48 3.25
C PHE A 290 -7.87 20.85 3.33
N ALA A 291 -8.81 21.33 2.50
CA ALA A 291 -10.14 20.74 2.42
C ALA A 291 -10.09 19.31 1.86
N GLN A 292 -9.18 19.05 0.90
CA GLN A 292 -8.94 17.70 0.39
C GLN A 292 -8.46 16.73 1.48
N MET A 293 -7.59 17.15 2.42
CA MET A 293 -7.20 16.31 3.56
C MET A 293 -8.41 15.98 4.45
N ALA A 294 -9.24 16.97 4.77
CA ALA A 294 -10.44 16.77 5.58
C ALA A 294 -11.46 15.84 4.90
N ILE A 295 -11.68 16.01 3.59
CA ILE A 295 -12.57 15.14 2.80
C ILE A 295 -12.02 13.72 2.76
N SER A 296 -10.72 13.56 2.49
CA SER A 296 -10.09 12.23 2.44
C SER A 296 -10.22 11.52 3.79
N GLY A 297 -9.95 12.20 4.91
CA GLY A 297 -10.15 11.66 6.25
C GLY A 297 -11.60 11.26 6.55
N THR A 298 -12.55 12.10 6.16
CA THR A 298 -13.99 11.82 6.33
C THR A 298 -14.42 10.58 5.57
N VAL A 299 -13.98 10.48 4.31
CA VAL A 299 -14.25 9.32 3.44
C VAL A 299 -13.67 8.03 4.03
N ILE A 300 -12.47 8.09 4.61
CA ILE A 300 -11.86 6.95 5.30
C ILE A 300 -12.72 6.50 6.48
N ILE A 301 -13.16 7.44 7.33
CA ILE A 301 -14.02 7.13 8.48
C ILE A 301 -15.32 6.46 8.03
N ILE A 302 -15.97 7.00 6.99
CA ILE A 302 -17.20 6.43 6.44
C ILE A 302 -16.95 5.01 5.93
N ALA A 303 -15.89 4.80 5.15
CA ALA A 303 -15.54 3.49 4.62
C ALA A 303 -15.27 2.47 5.73
N VAL A 304 -14.50 2.85 6.75
CA VAL A 304 -14.22 2.01 7.93
C VAL A 304 -15.50 1.69 8.68
N ALA A 305 -16.37 2.68 8.92
CA ALA A 305 -17.62 2.50 9.66
C ALA A 305 -18.59 1.55 8.93
N VAL A 306 -18.70 1.69 7.61
CA VAL A 306 -19.49 0.77 6.76
C VAL A 306 -18.89 -0.64 6.81
N ASN A 307 -17.56 -0.76 6.71
CA ASN A 307 -16.89 -2.07 6.74
C ASN A 307 -17.08 -2.78 8.10
N ALA A 308 -16.88 -2.06 9.20
CA ALA A 308 -17.03 -2.58 10.56
C ALA A 308 -18.47 -3.05 10.86
N ARG A 309 -19.49 -2.31 10.40
CA ARG A 309 -20.91 -2.70 10.55
C ARG A 309 -21.25 -3.94 9.73
N ALA A 310 -20.68 -4.09 8.54
CA ALA A 310 -20.90 -5.25 7.68
C ALA A 310 -20.29 -6.54 8.26
N GLU A 311 -19.17 -6.44 8.98
CA GLU A 311 -18.52 -7.58 9.64
C GLU A 311 -19.28 -8.08 10.87
N LYS A 312 -19.84 -7.17 11.69
CA LYS A 312 -20.60 -7.54 12.90
C LYS A 312 -21.85 -8.40 12.63
N ARG A 313 -22.44 -8.36 11.43
CA ARG A 313 -23.71 -9.05 11.11
C ARG A 313 -23.61 -10.58 10.99
N LYS A 314 -22.44 -11.20 11.12
CA LYS A 314 -22.26 -12.66 10.89
C LYS A 314 -22.14 -13.55 12.12
N GLY A 315 -22.30 -13.02 13.33
CA GLY A 315 -22.43 -13.83 14.54
C GLY A 315 -23.86 -14.33 14.77
N ARG A 316 -24.48 -15.07 13.83
CA ARG A 316 -25.65 -15.88 14.21
C ARG A 316 -25.13 -17.19 14.79
N VAL A 317 -25.00 -17.22 16.11
CA VAL A 317 -24.76 -18.42 16.91
C VAL A 317 -25.91 -19.40 16.62
N ILE A 318 -25.61 -20.51 15.93
CA ILE A 318 -26.59 -21.58 15.58
C ILE A 318 -26.86 -22.50 16.79
N LEU A 319 -26.53 -22.08 18.01
CA LEU A 319 -26.77 -22.87 19.22
C LEU A 319 -27.71 -22.13 20.17
N ARG A 320 -29.01 -22.24 19.88
CA ARG A 320 -30.03 -22.30 20.94
C ARG A 320 -31.32 -22.94 20.40
N LYS A 321 -31.51 -24.22 20.71
CA LYS A 321 -32.78 -24.89 21.08
C LYS A 321 -32.63 -26.43 20.99
N ALA A 322 -31.74 -27.01 21.80
CA ALA A 322 -31.79 -28.45 22.11
C ALA A 322 -32.14 -28.73 23.59
N GLU A 323 -32.30 -27.71 24.43
CA GLU A 323 -32.74 -27.85 25.84
C GLU A 323 -34.27 -27.77 26.02
N ALA A 324 -35.05 -27.72 24.94
CA ALA A 324 -36.52 -27.64 25.02
C ALA A 324 -37.23 -28.96 24.69
N ALA A 325 -36.52 -30.09 24.62
CA ALA A 325 -37.07 -31.41 24.26
C ALA A 325 -37.22 -32.39 25.44
N HIS A 326 -37.04 -31.92 26.69
CA HIS A 326 -37.21 -32.72 27.90
C HIS A 326 -38.10 -32.02 28.95
N GLY A 327 -39.26 -31.53 28.50
CA GLY A 327 -40.34 -31.05 29.36
C GLY A 327 -41.63 -31.79 29.03
#